data_AF-A0A376LJP6-F1
#
_entry.id   AF-A0A376LJP6-F1
#
_cell.length_a   1.000
_cell.length_b   1.000
_cell.length_c   1.000
_cell.angle_alpha   90.00
_cell.angle_beta   90.00
_cell.angle_gamma   90.00
#
_symmetry.space_group_name_H-M   'P 1'
#
loop_
_entity.id
_entity.type
_entity.pdbx_description
1 polymer ?
#
loop_
_entity_poly.entity_id
_entity_poly.type
_entity_poly.pdbx_seq_one_letter_code
_entity_poly.pdbx_strand_id
1 'polypeptide(L)'
;MSIYKIPLPLNILEAAKERITWTLNTLPRVCVSFSGGKDSGLMLHLTAEIARQMGKKICVLFIDWEAQFSCTINYVQSLREFYADVIEEFYWVALPLTTQNSLSQYQPEWQCWEPDVEWVRQPPQDAITDPDFFSFYQPGMTFEQFVREFAEWFSQKTSGGDDDRHPCR
;
A
#
# COMPACT_ATOMS: atom_id res chain seq x y z
N MET A 1 -24.73 -8.56 -23.90
CA MET A 1 -23.93 -7.33 -23.69
C MET A 1 -23.84 -6.61 -25.02
N SER A 2 -24.07 -5.30 -25.07
CA SER A 2 -23.94 -4.51 -26.29
C SER A 2 -22.50 -4.59 -26.82
N ILE A 3 -22.34 -4.90 -28.11
CA ILE A 3 -21.03 -4.99 -28.81
C ILE A 3 -20.55 -3.58 -29.22
N TYR A 4 -21.39 -2.55 -29.03
CA TYR A 4 -21.06 -1.18 -29.40
C TYR A 4 -20.23 -0.49 -28.32
N LYS A 5 -18.99 -0.10 -28.68
CA LYS A 5 -18.15 0.78 -27.86
C LYS A 5 -18.66 2.21 -27.98
N ILE A 6 -18.83 2.89 -26.86
CA ILE A 6 -19.15 4.32 -26.81
C ILE A 6 -17.82 5.09 -26.80
N PRO A 7 -17.47 5.88 -27.83
CA PRO A 7 -16.26 6.67 -27.82
C PRO A 7 -16.39 7.83 -26.83
N LEU A 8 -15.34 8.05 -26.03
CA LEU A 8 -15.22 9.22 -25.16
C LEU A 8 -14.22 10.21 -25.79
N PRO A 9 -14.40 11.53 -25.59
CA PRO A 9 -13.53 12.56 -26.17
C PRO A 9 -12.20 12.74 -25.40
N LEU A 10 -11.71 11.68 -24.74
CA LEU A 10 -10.54 11.72 -23.86
C LEU A 10 -9.75 10.43 -23.96
N ASN A 11 -8.42 10.53 -23.85
CA ASN A 11 -7.53 9.37 -23.87
C ASN A 11 -7.42 8.74 -22.46
N ILE A 12 -6.79 7.58 -22.35
CA ILE A 12 -6.69 6.82 -21.10
C ILE A 12 -5.97 7.61 -19.99
N LEU A 13 -4.94 8.37 -20.34
CA LEU A 13 -4.17 9.18 -19.39
C LEU A 13 -5.02 10.32 -18.84
N GLU A 14 -5.75 11.03 -19.69
CA GLU A 14 -6.68 12.10 -19.25
C GLU A 14 -7.77 11.52 -18.35
N ALA A 15 -8.36 10.38 -18.74
CA ALA A 15 -9.35 9.68 -17.92
C ALA A 15 -8.82 9.31 -16.54
N ALA A 16 -7.56 8.84 -16.47
CA ALA A 16 -6.91 8.47 -15.22
C ALA A 16 -6.68 9.70 -14.35
N LYS A 17 -6.13 10.78 -14.91
CA LYS A 17 -5.92 12.05 -14.20
C LYS A 17 -7.22 12.64 -13.67
N GLU A 18 -8.30 12.61 -14.45
CA GLU A 18 -9.63 13.05 -13.99
C GLU A 18 -10.11 12.25 -12.77
N ARG A 19 -10.01 10.92 -12.81
CA ARG A 19 -10.41 10.06 -11.67
C ARG A 19 -9.56 10.30 -10.43
N ILE A 20 -8.25 10.46 -10.59
CA ILE A 20 -7.33 10.78 -9.49
C ILE A 20 -7.68 12.13 -8.87
N THR A 21 -7.84 13.16 -9.71
CA THR A 21 -8.18 14.53 -9.29
C THR A 21 -9.50 14.55 -8.54
N TRP A 22 -10.52 13.86 -9.06
CA TRP A 22 -11.81 13.72 -8.39
C TRP A 22 -11.66 13.04 -7.02
N THR A 23 -10.89 11.94 -6.96
CA THR A 23 -10.64 11.20 -5.71
C THR A 23 -9.96 12.08 -4.66
N LEU A 24 -8.90 12.79 -5.04
CA LEU A 24 -8.17 13.71 -4.16
C LEU A 24 -9.01 14.89 -3.70
N ASN A 25 -9.98 15.35 -4.49
CA ASN A 25 -10.90 16.42 -4.11
C ASN A 25 -12.06 15.95 -3.22
N THR A 26 -12.51 14.71 -3.41
CA THR A 26 -13.72 14.19 -2.76
C THR A 26 -13.41 13.52 -1.44
N LEU A 27 -12.27 12.81 -1.35
CA LEU A 27 -11.90 12.08 -0.16
C LEU A 27 -10.98 12.92 0.73
N PRO A 28 -11.20 12.92 2.05
CA PRO A 28 -10.36 13.66 2.99
C PRO A 28 -8.95 13.10 3.10
N ARG A 29 -8.79 11.78 2.89
CA ARG A 29 -7.51 11.07 2.88
C ARG A 29 -7.52 10.05 1.75
N VAL A 30 -6.39 9.93 1.06
CA VAL A 30 -6.21 8.99 -0.05
C VAL A 30 -4.98 8.14 0.21
N CYS A 31 -5.13 6.82 0.11
CA CYS A 31 -4.03 5.86 0.20
C CYS A 31 -3.86 5.16 -1.15
N VAL A 32 -2.63 5.12 -1.66
CA VAL A 32 -2.29 4.34 -2.87
C VAL A 32 -1.73 2.99 -2.42
N SER A 33 -2.40 1.90 -2.80
CA SER A 33 -1.83 0.56 -2.68
C SER A 33 -0.76 0.37 -3.76
N PHE A 34 0.49 0.25 -3.33
CA PHE A 34 1.65 0.14 -4.19
C PHE A 34 2.31 -1.23 -4.00
N SER A 35 2.53 -1.96 -5.11
CA SER A 35 3.08 -3.32 -5.08
C SER A 35 4.54 -3.42 -5.53
N GLY A 36 5.17 -2.29 -5.91
CA GLY A 36 6.47 -2.31 -6.58
C GLY A 36 6.42 -2.75 -8.05
N GLY A 37 5.23 -3.00 -8.61
CA GLY A 37 5.02 -3.39 -10.00
C GLY A 37 4.80 -2.21 -10.95
N LYS A 38 4.77 -2.47 -12.26
CA LYS A 38 4.63 -1.41 -13.29
C LYS A 38 3.33 -0.60 -13.18
N ASP A 39 2.19 -1.26 -12.94
CA ASP A 39 0.88 -0.61 -12.98
C ASP A 39 0.65 0.23 -11.72
N SER A 40 0.99 -0.34 -10.56
CA SER A 40 0.93 0.36 -9.28
C SER A 40 1.99 1.46 -9.17
N GLY A 41 3.16 1.28 -9.80
CA GLY A 41 4.17 2.32 -9.96
C GLY A 41 3.67 3.51 -10.78
N LEU A 42 3.09 3.26 -11.96
CA LEU A 42 2.47 4.32 -12.77
C LEU A 42 1.34 5.02 -11.99
N MET A 43 0.54 4.26 -11.25
CA MET A 43 -0.52 4.81 -10.41
C MET A 43 0.03 5.76 -9.34
N LEU A 44 1.11 5.37 -8.66
CA LEU A 44 1.78 6.20 -7.66
C LEU A 44 2.37 7.47 -8.30
N HIS A 45 3.08 7.36 -9.42
CA HIS A 45 3.63 8.51 -10.15
C HIS A 45 2.55 9.55 -10.48
N LEU A 46 1.46 9.13 -11.14
CA LEU A 46 0.37 10.04 -11.52
C LEU A 46 -0.33 10.65 -10.30
N THR A 47 -0.56 9.85 -9.25
CA THR A 47 -1.24 10.33 -8.04
C THR A 47 -0.39 11.34 -7.28
N ALA A 48 0.90 11.04 -7.10
CA ALA A 48 1.82 11.91 -6.38
C ALA A 48 2.06 13.23 -7.14
N GLU A 49 2.18 13.20 -8.48
CA GLU A 49 2.31 14.41 -9.29
C GLU A 49 1.09 15.33 -9.17
N ILE A 50 -0.12 14.77 -9.27
CA ILE A 50 -1.36 15.55 -9.15
C ILE A 50 -1.53 16.07 -7.72
N ALA A 51 -1.28 15.24 -6.70
CA ALA A 51 -1.33 15.64 -5.30
C ALA A 51 -0.34 16.79 -5.01
N ARG A 52 0.89 16.71 -5.54
CA ARG A 52 1.89 17.79 -5.46
C ARG A 52 1.38 19.10 -6.06
N GLN A 53 0.81 19.04 -7.26
CA GLN A 53 0.25 20.22 -7.94
C GLN A 53 -0.92 20.84 -7.17
N MET A 54 -1.70 20.02 -6.49
CA MET A 54 -2.85 20.45 -5.67
C MET A 54 -2.46 20.86 -4.25
N GLY A 55 -1.19 20.73 -3.85
CA GLY A 55 -0.74 20.95 -2.47
C GLY A 55 -1.37 19.98 -1.47
N LYS A 56 -1.77 18.78 -1.92
CA LYS A 56 -2.35 17.72 -1.09
C LYS A 56 -1.29 16.66 -0.76
N LYS A 57 -1.51 15.97 0.35
CA LYS A 57 -0.71 14.80 0.73
C LYS A 57 -1.48 13.51 0.45
N ILE A 58 -0.74 12.42 0.26
CA ILE A 58 -1.29 11.06 0.11
C ILE A 58 -0.58 10.10 1.06
N CYS A 59 -1.24 8.99 1.38
CA CYS A 59 -0.59 7.85 2.03
C CYS A 59 -0.25 6.78 1.00
N VAL A 60 0.70 5.90 1.31
CA VAL A 60 1.03 4.73 0.50
C VAL A 60 1.03 3.48 1.37
N LEU A 61 0.43 2.40 0.88
CA LEU A 61 0.51 1.07 1.48
C LEU A 61 1.39 0.18 0.60
N PHE A 62 2.46 -0.35 1.18
CA PHE A 62 3.29 -1.39 0.58
C PHE A 62 3.34 -2.60 1.53
N ILE A 63 2.92 -3.77 1.03
CA ILE A 63 3.01 -5.03 1.77
C ILE A 63 4.25 -5.75 1.30
N ASP A 64 5.20 -5.90 2.21
CA ASP A 64 6.48 -6.54 2.01
C ASP A 64 6.34 -8.05 2.28
N TRP A 65 6.58 -8.86 1.25
CA TRP A 65 6.45 -10.32 1.34
C TRP A 65 7.73 -11.03 1.80
N GLU A 66 8.75 -10.35 2.34
CA GLU A 66 10.03 -10.97 2.75
C GLU A 66 10.84 -11.47 1.53
N ALA A 67 10.41 -12.53 0.84
CA ALA A 67 11.05 -13.15 -0.32
C ALA A 67 10.78 -12.44 -1.68
N GLN A 68 10.80 -11.11 -1.72
CA GLN A 68 10.73 -10.34 -2.98
C GLN A 68 12.11 -10.06 -3.57
N PHE A 69 12.19 -9.93 -4.89
CA PHE A 69 13.44 -9.57 -5.56
C PHE A 69 14.01 -8.25 -5.01
N SER A 70 15.31 -8.22 -4.74
CA SER A 70 15.97 -7.02 -4.21
C SER A 70 15.83 -5.80 -5.13
N CYS A 71 15.70 -6.01 -6.45
CA CYS A 71 15.44 -4.91 -7.39
C CYS A 71 14.07 -4.26 -7.16
N THR A 72 13.04 -5.03 -6.78
CA THR A 72 11.73 -4.50 -6.41
C THR A 72 11.82 -3.70 -5.12
N ILE A 73 12.51 -4.23 -4.11
CA ILE A 73 12.68 -3.53 -2.82
C ILE A 73 13.43 -2.21 -3.01
N ASN A 74 14.52 -2.21 -3.77
CA ASN A 74 15.27 -0.99 -4.09
C ASN A 74 14.42 0.02 -4.87
N TYR A 75 13.59 -0.45 -5.82
CA TYR A 75 12.66 0.41 -6.54
C TYR A 75 11.62 1.05 -5.61
N VAL A 76 11.02 0.26 -4.71
CA VAL A 76 10.03 0.76 -3.74
C VAL A 76 10.66 1.81 -2.82
N GLN A 77 11.84 1.54 -2.29
CA GLN A 77 12.60 2.49 -1.48
C GLN A 77 12.90 3.78 -2.25
N SER A 78 13.34 3.69 -3.51
CA SER A 78 13.61 4.88 -4.31
C SER A 78 12.37 5.74 -4.55
N LEU A 79 11.19 5.13 -4.75
CA LEU A 79 9.95 5.89 -4.92
C LEU A 79 9.44 6.50 -3.61
N ARG A 80 9.63 5.80 -2.49
CA ARG A 80 9.34 6.32 -1.15
C ARG A 80 10.14 7.60 -0.89
N GLU A 81 11.44 7.59 -1.19
CA GLU A 81 12.32 8.74 -1.05
C GLU A 81 11.99 9.86 -2.04
N PHE A 82 11.79 9.52 -3.32
CA PHE A 82 11.53 10.48 -4.39
C PHE A 82 10.22 11.27 -4.19
N TYR A 83 9.23 10.66 -3.53
CA TYR A 83 7.93 11.27 -3.25
C TYR A 83 7.71 11.62 -1.78
N ALA A 84 8.77 11.65 -0.96
CA ALA A 84 8.67 12.02 0.46
C ALA A 84 8.09 13.43 0.69
N ASP A 85 8.19 14.31 -0.30
CA ASP A 85 7.59 15.65 -0.25
C ASP A 85 6.06 15.64 -0.38
N VAL A 86 5.44 14.56 -0.87
CA VAL A 86 3.99 14.43 -1.09
C VAL A 86 3.36 13.32 -0.24
N ILE A 87 4.14 12.31 0.13
CA ILE A 87 3.68 11.21 0.96
C ILE A 87 3.63 11.70 2.42
N GLU A 88 2.44 11.65 3.03
CA GLU A 88 2.25 11.90 4.46
C GLU A 88 2.70 10.71 5.29
N GLU A 89 2.28 9.51 4.89
CA GLU A 89 2.63 8.27 5.58
C GLU A 89 2.89 7.15 4.56
N PHE A 90 3.97 6.42 4.77
CA PHE A 90 4.34 5.27 3.94
C PHE A 90 4.28 4.01 4.81
N TYR A 91 3.14 3.33 4.77
CA TYR A 91 2.94 2.07 5.49
C TYR A 91 3.72 0.96 4.79
N TRP A 92 4.98 0.78 5.18
CA TRP A 92 5.79 -0.37 4.82
C TRP A 92 5.49 -1.51 5.79
N VAL A 93 4.63 -2.44 5.40
CA VAL A 93 4.16 -3.52 6.27
C VAL A 93 5.04 -4.74 6.09
N ALA A 94 5.77 -5.12 7.15
CA ALA A 94 6.59 -6.31 7.23
C ALA A 94 6.13 -7.19 8.41
N LEU A 95 4.82 -7.47 8.43
CA LEU A 95 4.16 -8.31 9.43
C LEU A 95 3.97 -9.74 8.90
N PRO A 96 3.85 -10.75 9.78
CA PRO A 96 3.49 -12.09 9.38
C PRO A 96 2.12 -12.14 8.68
N LEU A 97 2.10 -12.47 7.39
CA LEU A 97 0.87 -12.60 6.59
C LEU A 97 0.87 -13.90 5.79
N THR A 98 -0.27 -14.58 5.80
CA THR A 98 -0.42 -15.90 5.17
C THR A 98 -0.99 -15.78 3.76
N THR A 99 -0.46 -16.56 2.82
CA THR A 99 -0.98 -16.71 1.46
C THR A 99 -0.90 -18.17 0.99
N GLN A 100 -1.57 -18.47 -0.12
CA GLN A 100 -1.52 -19.79 -0.74
C GLN A 100 -0.13 -20.06 -1.34
N ASN A 101 0.40 -21.24 -1.07
CA ASN A 101 1.67 -21.72 -1.61
C ASN A 101 1.41 -22.66 -2.79
N SER A 102 1.73 -22.22 -4.00
CA SER A 102 1.58 -23.02 -5.22
C SER A 102 2.73 -24.01 -5.46
N LEU A 103 3.75 -24.04 -4.61
CA LEU A 103 4.98 -24.83 -4.81
C LEU A 103 4.97 -26.17 -4.06
N SER A 104 4.02 -26.38 -3.14
CA SER A 104 3.96 -27.58 -2.32
C SER A 104 2.52 -28.06 -2.12
N GLN A 105 2.29 -29.36 -2.30
CA GLN A 105 1.03 -29.99 -1.91
C GLN A 105 1.00 -30.34 -0.41
N TYR A 106 2.15 -30.38 0.24
CA TYR A 106 2.28 -30.70 1.67
C TYR A 106 2.20 -29.46 2.56
N GLN A 107 2.63 -28.32 2.03
CA GLN A 107 2.57 -27.01 2.67
C GLN A 107 1.77 -26.10 1.74
N PRO A 108 0.43 -26.17 1.78
CA PRO A 108 -0.44 -25.44 0.86
C PRO A 108 -0.47 -23.94 1.13
N GLU A 109 0.12 -23.49 2.24
CA GLU A 109 0.21 -22.09 2.65
C GLU A 109 1.66 -21.73 2.95
N TRP A 110 1.95 -20.44 2.84
CA TRP A 110 3.22 -19.83 3.21
C TRP A 110 2.96 -18.50 3.91
N GLN A 111 3.76 -18.21 4.93
CA GLN A 111 3.71 -16.98 5.69
C GLN A 111 5.01 -16.20 5.49
N CYS A 112 4.90 -14.95 5.02
CA CYS A 112 6.07 -14.05 5.03
C CYS A 112 6.36 -13.62 6.46
N TRP A 113 7.61 -13.22 6.75
CA TRP A 113 8.02 -12.71 8.07
C TRP A 113 7.63 -13.63 9.26
N GLU A 114 7.54 -14.94 9.03
CA GLU A 114 7.14 -15.91 10.06
C GLU A 114 8.12 -15.85 11.26
N PRO A 115 7.63 -15.73 12.51
CA PRO A 115 8.49 -15.74 13.69
C PRO A 115 9.29 -17.04 13.81
N ASP A 116 10.46 -16.97 14.43
CA ASP A 116 11.33 -18.13 14.70
C ASP A 116 11.84 -18.87 13.45
N VAL A 117 11.74 -18.25 12.27
CA VAL A 117 12.29 -18.74 10.99
C VAL A 117 13.45 -17.85 10.52
N GLU A 118 14.44 -18.44 9.86
CA GLU A 118 15.51 -17.68 9.21
C GLU A 118 14.97 -16.99 7.94
N TRP A 119 14.92 -15.66 7.95
CA TRP A 119 14.51 -14.85 6.80
C TRP A 119 15.65 -14.66 5.80
N VAL A 120 15.33 -14.57 4.51
CA VAL A 120 16.30 -14.31 3.43
C VAL A 120 16.81 -12.88 3.42
N ARG A 121 16.13 -11.96 4.13
CA ARG A 121 16.60 -10.59 4.39
C ARG A 121 15.92 -9.99 5.62
N GLN A 122 16.40 -8.81 6.02
CA GLN A 122 15.76 -7.98 7.03
C GLN A 122 14.86 -6.92 6.39
N PRO A 123 13.77 -6.50 7.07
CA PRO A 123 12.98 -5.37 6.62
C PRO A 123 13.76 -4.06 6.86
N PRO A 124 13.40 -2.94 6.19
CA PRO A 124 13.92 -1.62 6.56
C PRO A 124 13.65 -1.29 8.03
N GLN A 125 14.51 -0.47 8.64
CA GLN A 125 14.45 -0.17 10.08
C GLN A 125 13.12 0.49 10.50
N ASP A 126 12.50 1.24 9.61
CA ASP A 126 11.25 1.96 9.83
C ASP A 126 10.02 1.24 9.25
N ALA A 127 10.17 -0.03 8.87
CA ALA A 127 9.05 -0.87 8.51
C ALA A 127 8.21 -1.25 9.74
N ILE A 128 6.91 -1.37 9.53
CA ILE A 128 5.95 -1.82 10.53
C ILE A 128 6.15 -3.33 10.71
N THR A 129 6.84 -3.67 11.79
CA THR A 129 7.17 -5.05 12.20
C THR A 129 6.53 -5.42 13.54
N ASP A 130 5.98 -4.44 14.26
CA ASP A 130 5.28 -4.63 15.53
C ASP A 130 3.82 -5.09 15.28
N PRO A 131 3.43 -6.30 15.72
CA PRO A 131 2.06 -6.78 15.63
C PRO A 131 1.02 -5.86 16.26
N ASP A 132 1.39 -5.06 17.27
CA ASP A 132 0.46 -4.19 18.00
C ASP A 132 0.22 -2.85 17.28
N PHE A 133 0.92 -2.57 16.18
CA PHE A 133 0.79 -1.31 15.43
C PHE A 133 -0.63 -1.10 14.88
N PHE A 134 -1.24 -2.17 14.36
CA PHE A 134 -2.61 -2.12 13.85
C PHE A 134 -3.54 -2.82 14.82
N SER A 135 -4.52 -2.10 15.35
CA SER A 135 -5.48 -2.64 16.32
C SER A 135 -6.34 -3.80 15.78
N PHE A 136 -6.41 -3.97 14.46
CA PHE A 136 -7.12 -5.08 13.81
C PHE A 136 -6.23 -6.28 13.51
N TYR A 137 -4.90 -6.13 13.53
CA TYR A 137 -3.99 -7.17 13.08
C TYR A 137 -4.11 -8.42 13.97
N GLN A 138 -4.14 -9.57 13.32
CA GLN A 138 -4.08 -10.87 13.98
C GLN A 138 -2.90 -11.65 13.40
N PRO A 139 -2.07 -12.30 14.25
CA PRO A 139 -0.93 -13.07 13.79
C PRO A 139 -1.31 -14.07 12.69
N GLY A 140 -0.65 -13.96 11.54
CA GLY A 140 -0.84 -14.87 10.42
C GLY A 140 -2.16 -14.73 9.67
N MET A 141 -2.90 -13.62 9.84
CA MET A 141 -4.07 -13.32 9.01
C MET A 141 -3.73 -13.35 7.52
N THR A 142 -4.73 -13.64 6.67
CA THR A 142 -4.48 -13.66 5.23
C THR A 142 -4.28 -12.24 4.69
N PHE A 143 -3.55 -12.14 3.58
CA PHE A 143 -3.39 -10.86 2.87
C PHE A 143 -4.72 -10.20 2.51
N GLU A 144 -5.71 -10.98 2.04
CA GLU A 144 -7.03 -10.45 1.66
C GLU A 144 -7.76 -9.86 2.88
N GLN A 145 -7.64 -10.54 4.03
CA GLN A 145 -8.20 -10.03 5.27
C GLN A 145 -7.48 -8.75 5.71
N PHE A 146 -6.15 -8.73 5.64
CA PHE A 146 -5.34 -7.56 6.03
C PHE A 146 -5.69 -6.33 5.19
N VAL A 147 -5.76 -6.46 3.86
CA VAL A 147 -6.06 -5.32 2.97
C VAL A 147 -7.46 -4.77 3.23
N ARG A 148 -8.44 -5.65 3.50
CA ARG A 148 -9.81 -5.24 3.84
C ARG A 148 -9.84 -4.46 5.17
N GLU A 149 -9.26 -5.02 6.22
CA GLU A 149 -9.29 -4.42 7.56
C GLU A 149 -8.43 -3.15 7.62
N PHE A 150 -7.31 -3.10 6.89
CA PHE A 150 -6.53 -1.88 6.70
C PHE A 150 -7.37 -0.76 6.08
N ALA A 151 -8.19 -1.05 5.07
CA ALA A 151 -9.05 -0.03 4.45
C ALA A 151 -10.08 0.53 5.44
N GLU A 152 -10.70 -0.33 6.24
CA GLU A 152 -11.63 0.08 7.29
C GLU A 152 -10.93 0.94 8.35
N TRP A 153 -9.82 0.45 8.90
CA TRP A 153 -9.00 1.18 9.88
C TRP A 153 -8.49 2.53 9.36
N PHE A 154 -8.00 2.57 8.11
CA PHE A 154 -7.51 3.78 7.48
C PHE A 154 -8.61 4.83 7.30
N SER A 155 -9.84 4.38 6.98
CA SER A 155 -10.99 5.27 6.85
C SER A 155 -11.43 5.88 8.19
N GLN A 156 -11.38 5.10 9.28
CA GLN A 156 -11.81 5.52 10.61
C GLN A 156 -10.91 6.61 11.22
N LYS A 157 -9.61 6.62 10.88
CA LYS A 157 -8.70 7.73 11.24
C LYS A 157 -9.16 9.11 10.76
N THR A 158 -10.17 9.17 9.89
CA THR A 158 -10.76 10.43 9.42
C THR A 158 -11.97 10.89 10.26
N SER A 159 -12.56 9.98 11.03
CA SER A 159 -13.82 10.18 11.77
C SER A 159 -13.60 10.67 13.20
N GLY A 160 -12.39 10.49 13.74
CA GLY A 160 -11.98 10.97 15.05
C GLY A 160 -11.11 12.21 14.90
N GLY A 161 -11.62 13.36 15.37
CA GLY A 161 -10.74 14.51 15.59
C GLY A 161 -9.72 14.15 16.68
N ASP A 162 -8.44 14.47 16.43
CA ASP A 162 -7.36 14.60 17.41
C ASP A 162 -7.49 13.73 18.67
N ASP A 163 -7.31 12.41 18.54
CA ASP A 163 -6.88 11.59 19.67
C ASP A 163 -6.17 10.34 19.16
N ASP A 164 -4.91 10.51 18.75
CA ASP A 164 -3.85 9.52 18.95
C ASP A 164 -2.54 10.12 18.44
N ARG A 165 -1.93 10.94 19.30
CA ARG A 165 -0.49 11.16 19.23
C ARG A 165 0.18 9.83 19.54
N HIS A 166 0.74 9.16 18.54
CA HIS A 166 1.82 8.20 18.80
C HIS A 166 2.91 8.92 19.62
N PRO A 167 3.28 8.43 20.82
CA PRO A 167 4.58 8.75 21.35
C PRO A 167 5.63 7.90 20.59
N CYS A 168 6.87 8.39 20.55
CA CYS A 168 8.08 7.84 19.90
C CYS A 168 8.22 8.34 18.45
N ARG A 169 9.07 9.32 18.10
CA ARG A 169 10.51 9.51 18.38
C ARG A 169 11.36 8.28 18.11
#